data_AF-A0A554VP29-F1
#
_entry.id   AF-A0A554VP29-F1
#
_cell.length_a   1.000
_cell.length_b   1.000
_cell.length_c   1.000
_cell.angle_alpha   90.00
_cell.angle_beta   90.00
_cell.angle_gamma   90.00
#
_symmetry.space_group_name_H-M   'P 1'
#
loop_
_entity.id
_entity.type
_entity.pdbx_description
1 polymer ?
#
loop_
_entity_poly.entity_id
_entity_poly.type
_entity_poly.pdbx_seq_one_letter_code
_entity_poly.pdbx_strand_id
1 'polypeptide(L)'
;MNKIHSKAIKTKWFLLGIGVSKIINIIIIIGVVAAAIAPFVHILFPKESSEKVFGFPSMRVFLFSIGLPISLFILSLFIAFFSNFIELKEYKKSMRIGSICFLFTSSYFIIWTFWYRADFDIYLYYGAMVIVSIFASFAISRLLQSVTKKISKLKSISEKIPNLDKRIKTVNDIASIMPDDNDDLVTYKAMVDVTGDNLKETITEIKKDLN
;
A
#
# COMPACT_ATOMS: atom_id res chain seq x y z
N MET A 1 -1.49 -29.22 -30.34
CA MET A 1 -2.47 -28.34 -29.65
C MET A 1 -1.91 -27.50 -28.48
N ASN A 2 -0.74 -27.82 -27.88
CA ASN A 2 -0.26 -27.14 -26.66
C ASN A 2 0.24 -25.67 -26.80
N LYS A 3 0.58 -25.18 -28.02
CA LYS A 3 1.10 -23.81 -28.21
C LYS A 3 0.03 -22.71 -28.10
N ILE A 4 -1.23 -23.02 -28.42
CA ILE A 4 -2.33 -22.04 -28.41
C ILE A 4 -2.78 -21.76 -26.96
N HIS A 5 -2.86 -22.81 -26.14
CA HIS A 5 -3.24 -22.68 -24.73
C HIS A 5 -2.22 -21.87 -23.91
N SER A 6 -0.91 -22.07 -24.17
CA SER A 6 0.18 -21.32 -23.53
C SER A 6 0.12 -19.81 -23.84
N LYS A 7 -0.23 -19.45 -25.09
CA LYS A 7 -0.30 -18.04 -25.51
C LYS A 7 -1.47 -17.31 -24.84
N ALA A 8 -2.65 -17.94 -24.78
CA ALA A 8 -3.85 -17.39 -24.16
C ALA A 8 -3.67 -17.16 -22.64
N ILE A 9 -3.00 -18.07 -21.95
CA ILE A 9 -2.68 -17.91 -20.53
C ILE A 9 -1.75 -16.70 -20.34
N LYS A 10 -0.66 -16.59 -21.11
CA LYS A 10 0.25 -15.41 -21.07
C LYS A 10 -0.45 -14.08 -21.33
N THR A 11 -1.43 -14.03 -22.24
CA THR A 11 -2.15 -12.79 -22.55
C THR A 11 -3.07 -12.37 -21.41
N LYS A 12 -3.72 -13.34 -20.74
CA LYS A 12 -4.60 -13.10 -19.59
C LYS A 12 -3.82 -12.51 -18.39
N TRP A 13 -2.58 -12.96 -18.16
CA TRP A 13 -1.69 -12.42 -17.12
C TRP A 13 -1.24 -10.99 -17.38
N PHE A 14 -0.92 -10.67 -18.63
CA PHE A 14 -0.55 -9.30 -19.02
C PHE A 14 -1.74 -8.34 -18.82
N LEU A 15 -2.96 -8.77 -19.15
CA LEU A 15 -4.17 -7.96 -19.01
C LEU A 15 -4.62 -7.74 -17.55
N LEU A 16 -4.27 -8.63 -16.62
CA LEU A 16 -4.62 -8.52 -15.20
C LEU A 16 -3.59 -7.75 -14.36
N GLY A 17 -2.29 -7.84 -14.66
CA GLY A 17 -1.28 -6.94 -14.09
C GLY A 17 -1.54 -5.46 -14.43
N ILE A 18 -2.24 -5.21 -15.54
CA ILE A 18 -2.76 -3.88 -15.91
C ILE A 18 -3.89 -3.43 -14.95
N GLY A 19 -4.67 -4.34 -14.36
CA GLY A 19 -5.78 -4.00 -13.45
C GLY A 19 -5.32 -3.44 -12.10
N VAL A 20 -4.42 -4.14 -11.40
CA VAL A 20 -3.91 -3.70 -10.09
C VAL A 20 -3.07 -2.43 -10.22
N SER A 21 -2.24 -2.33 -11.26
CA SER A 21 -1.49 -1.11 -11.54
C SER A 21 -2.39 0.09 -11.84
N LYS A 22 -3.51 -0.11 -12.56
CA LYS A 22 -4.54 0.91 -12.75
C LYS A 22 -5.17 1.35 -11.43
N ILE A 23 -5.54 0.43 -10.54
CA ILE A 23 -6.15 0.77 -9.24
C ILE A 23 -5.18 1.58 -8.38
N ILE A 24 -3.92 1.15 -8.27
CA ILE A 24 -2.89 1.89 -7.52
C ILE A 24 -2.71 3.29 -8.12
N ASN A 25 -2.62 3.40 -9.45
CA ASN A 25 -2.51 4.68 -10.13
C ASN A 25 -3.73 5.59 -9.85
N ILE A 26 -4.94 5.04 -9.86
CA ILE A 26 -6.16 5.77 -9.53
C ILE A 26 -6.12 6.29 -8.09
N ILE A 27 -5.73 5.45 -7.12
CA ILE A 27 -5.60 5.86 -5.71
C ILE A 27 -4.57 6.99 -5.57
N ILE A 28 -3.42 6.88 -6.24
CA ILE A 28 -2.38 7.93 -6.24
C ILE A 28 -2.95 9.23 -6.82
N ILE A 29 -3.61 9.18 -7.98
CA ILE A 29 -4.19 10.35 -8.63
C ILE A 29 -5.23 11.01 -7.71
N ILE A 30 -6.15 10.22 -7.14
CA ILE A 30 -7.18 10.73 -6.22
C ILE A 30 -6.52 11.38 -5.01
N GLY A 31 -5.51 10.76 -4.41
CA GLY A 31 -4.81 11.33 -3.25
C GLY A 31 -4.08 12.64 -3.59
N VAL A 32 -3.42 12.72 -4.74
CA VAL A 32 -2.74 13.96 -5.20
C VAL A 32 -3.76 15.07 -5.46
N VAL A 33 -4.86 14.76 -6.15
CA VAL A 33 -5.95 15.71 -6.43
C VAL A 33 -6.59 16.19 -5.12
N ALA A 34 -6.86 15.27 -4.18
CA ALA A 34 -7.40 15.62 -2.86
C ALA A 34 -6.44 16.53 -2.07
N ALA A 35 -5.14 16.24 -2.08
CA ALA A 35 -4.14 17.07 -1.42
C ALA A 35 -4.06 18.48 -2.05
N ALA A 36 -4.15 18.59 -3.37
CA ALA A 36 -4.12 19.86 -4.09
C ALA A 36 -5.38 20.71 -3.84
N ILE A 37 -6.55 20.08 -3.76
CA ILE A 37 -7.83 20.77 -3.61
C ILE A 37 -8.13 21.12 -2.14
N ALA A 38 -7.67 20.32 -1.17
CA ALA A 38 -7.99 20.48 0.25
C ALA A 38 -7.85 21.93 0.80
N PRO A 39 -6.78 22.69 0.49
CA PRO A 39 -6.64 24.08 0.95
C PRO A 39 -7.70 25.03 0.39
N PHE A 40 -8.32 24.71 -0.75
CA PHE A 40 -9.25 25.58 -1.48
C PHE A 40 -10.73 25.24 -1.25
N VAL A 41 -11.05 24.13 -0.58
CA VAL A 41 -12.44 23.70 -0.31
C VAL A 41 -13.25 24.79 0.39
N HIS A 42 -12.62 25.59 1.23
CA HIS A 42 -13.27 26.71 1.94
C HIS A 42 -13.90 27.77 1.01
N ILE A 43 -13.47 27.88 -0.24
CA ILE A 43 -14.00 28.86 -1.22
C ILE A 43 -15.46 28.57 -1.55
N LEU A 44 -15.86 27.29 -1.50
CA LEU A 44 -17.21 26.84 -1.84
C LEU A 44 -18.27 27.22 -0.80
N PHE A 45 -17.86 27.72 0.37
CA PHE A 45 -18.76 28.04 1.47
C PHE A 45 -19.00 29.54 1.55
N PRO A 46 -20.24 30.04 1.76
CA PRO A 46 -20.51 31.48 1.82
C PRO A 46 -19.77 32.17 2.97
N LYS A 47 -19.48 33.46 2.82
CA LYS A 47 -18.85 34.27 3.89
C LYS A 47 -19.82 34.61 5.03
N GLU A 48 -21.11 34.61 4.73
CA GLU A 48 -22.18 35.09 5.62
C GLU A 48 -22.68 34.02 6.60
N SER A 49 -22.19 32.77 6.50
CA SER A 49 -22.59 31.73 7.45
C SER A 49 -22.12 32.07 8.87
N SER A 50 -23.06 32.24 9.80
CA SER A 50 -22.78 32.52 11.21
C SER A 50 -22.74 31.28 12.11
N GLU A 51 -22.90 30.09 11.52
CA GLU A 51 -22.89 28.84 12.27
C GLU A 51 -21.48 28.46 12.71
N LYS A 52 -21.29 28.37 14.03
CA LYS A 52 -20.02 27.97 14.62
C LYS A 52 -19.79 26.47 14.44
N VAL A 53 -18.56 26.10 14.07
CA VAL A 53 -18.16 24.71 13.84
C VAL A 53 -16.87 24.44 14.60
N PHE A 54 -16.86 23.50 15.55
CA PHE A 54 -15.68 23.16 16.38
C PHE A 54 -14.97 24.38 17.01
N GLY A 55 -15.74 25.39 17.43
CA GLY A 55 -15.19 26.64 18.00
C GLY A 55 -14.77 27.70 16.98
N PHE A 56 -14.77 27.38 15.68
CA PHE A 56 -14.54 28.36 14.62
C PHE A 56 -15.80 29.19 14.35
N PRO A 57 -15.67 30.48 13.98
CA PRO A 57 -16.82 31.36 13.75
C PRO A 57 -17.73 30.95 12.60
N SER A 58 -17.18 30.23 11.61
CA SER A 58 -17.92 29.75 10.45
C SER A 58 -17.26 28.51 9.83
N MET A 59 -18.04 27.73 9.07
CA MET A 59 -17.55 26.57 8.33
C MET A 59 -16.41 26.91 7.37
N ARG A 60 -16.46 28.09 6.74
CA ARG A 60 -15.38 28.60 5.86
C ARG A 60 -14.05 28.73 6.60
N VAL A 61 -14.06 29.28 7.82
CA VAL A 61 -12.82 29.45 8.62
C VAL A 61 -12.30 28.09 9.07
N PHE A 62 -13.18 27.19 9.52
CA PHE A 62 -12.80 25.82 9.88
C PHE A 62 -12.10 25.10 8.71
N LEU A 63 -12.70 25.13 7.52
CA LEU A 63 -12.14 24.50 6.32
C LEU A 63 -10.83 25.13 5.87
N PHE A 64 -10.68 26.45 6.02
CA PHE A 64 -9.43 27.14 5.74
C PHE A 64 -8.32 26.66 6.71
N SER A 65 -8.64 26.56 8.00
CA SER A 65 -7.70 26.12 9.03
C SER A 65 -7.27 24.66 8.88
N ILE A 66 -8.18 23.76 8.46
CA ILE A 66 -7.88 22.33 8.33
C ILE A 66 -7.33 21.93 6.94
N GLY A 67 -7.61 22.72 5.90
CA GLY A 67 -7.30 22.35 4.51
C GLY A 67 -5.80 22.18 4.25
N LEU A 68 -4.97 23.10 4.73
CA LEU A 68 -3.50 23.01 4.60
C LEU A 68 -2.92 21.84 5.42
N PRO A 69 -3.28 21.66 6.71
CA PRO A 69 -2.88 20.47 7.47
C PRO A 69 -3.25 19.15 6.80
N ILE A 70 -4.45 19.01 6.24
CA ILE A 70 -4.86 17.80 5.50
C ILE A 70 -3.99 17.59 4.26
N SER A 71 -3.73 18.65 3.49
CA SER A 71 -2.85 18.58 2.32
C SER A 71 -1.44 18.10 2.69
N LEU A 72 -0.86 18.68 3.74
CA LEU A 72 0.45 18.28 4.27
C LEU A 72 0.43 16.84 4.80
N PHE A 73 -0.65 16.42 5.44
CA PHE A 73 -0.83 15.05 5.91
C PHE A 73 -0.79 14.07 4.73
N ILE A 74 -1.60 14.28 3.69
CA ILE A 74 -1.62 13.41 2.51
C ILE A 74 -0.24 13.40 1.82
N LEU A 75 0.38 14.56 1.63
CA LEU A 75 1.72 14.66 1.03
C LEU A 75 2.77 13.87 1.84
N SER A 76 2.72 13.97 3.16
CA SER A 76 3.63 13.24 4.05
C SER A 76 3.46 11.72 3.95
N LEU A 77 2.22 11.23 3.80
CA LEU A 77 1.94 9.81 3.54
C LEU A 77 2.55 9.36 2.20
N PHE A 78 2.44 10.17 1.15
CA PHE A 78 3.06 9.88 -0.15
C PHE A 78 4.58 9.84 -0.05
N ILE A 79 5.22 10.82 0.57
CA ILE A 79 6.68 10.85 0.75
C ILE A 79 7.13 9.62 1.55
N ALA A 80 6.44 9.29 2.65
CA ALA A 80 6.72 8.12 3.46
C ALA A 80 6.60 6.82 2.65
N PHE A 81 5.54 6.70 1.84
CA PHE A 81 5.32 5.56 0.95
C PHE A 81 6.43 5.43 -0.10
N PHE A 82 6.70 6.49 -0.86
CA PHE A 82 7.71 6.51 -1.92
C PHE A 82 9.13 6.30 -1.39
N SER A 83 9.45 6.76 -0.18
CA SER A 83 10.76 6.54 0.45
C SER A 83 11.15 5.06 0.53
N ASN A 84 10.18 4.15 0.56
CA ASN A 84 10.46 2.71 0.66
C ASN A 84 10.95 2.09 -0.66
N PHE A 85 10.64 2.72 -1.79
CA PHE A 85 11.03 2.27 -3.13
C PHE A 85 12.40 2.82 -3.58
N ILE A 86 12.98 3.75 -2.83
CA ILE A 86 14.31 4.29 -3.11
C ILE A 86 15.38 3.31 -2.65
N GLU A 87 16.27 2.95 -3.56
CA GLU A 87 17.38 2.02 -3.30
C GLU A 87 18.55 2.70 -2.56
N LEU A 88 18.84 3.96 -2.90
CA LEU A 88 19.90 4.74 -2.29
C LEU A 88 19.59 5.07 -0.83
N LYS A 89 20.41 4.54 0.08
CA LYS A 89 20.19 4.61 1.54
C LYS A 89 20.09 6.04 2.07
N GLU A 90 20.88 6.95 1.53
CA GLU A 90 20.94 8.36 1.96
C GLU A 90 19.63 9.09 1.63
N TYR A 91 19.21 9.06 0.36
CA TYR A 91 17.94 9.65 -0.08
C TYR A 91 16.74 9.05 0.64
N LYS A 92 16.75 7.72 0.85
CA LYS A 92 15.72 7.02 1.64
C LYS A 92 15.63 7.54 3.07
N LYS A 93 16.77 7.74 3.74
CA LYS A 93 16.83 8.29 5.10
C LYS A 93 16.29 9.72 5.12
N SER A 94 16.72 10.57 4.20
CA SER A 94 16.28 11.97 4.11
C SER A 94 14.78 12.08 3.86
N MET A 95 14.22 11.32 2.91
CA MET A 95 12.78 11.31 2.66
C MET A 95 11.96 10.79 3.84
N ARG A 96 12.47 9.78 4.56
CA ARG A 96 11.81 9.29 5.78
C ARG A 96 11.76 10.35 6.87
N ILE A 97 12.88 11.01 7.14
CA ILE A 97 12.94 12.09 8.13
C ILE A 97 11.99 13.22 7.71
N GLY A 98 12.06 13.66 6.45
CA GLY A 98 11.16 14.69 5.91
C GLY A 98 9.68 14.32 6.05
N SER A 99 9.32 13.06 5.75
CA SER A 99 7.94 12.59 5.91
C SER A 99 7.48 12.60 7.37
N ILE A 100 8.35 12.25 8.32
CA ILE A 100 8.03 12.28 9.75
C ILE A 100 7.84 13.73 10.22
N CYS A 101 8.68 14.67 9.76
CA CYS A 101 8.52 16.09 10.08
C CYS A 101 7.19 16.63 9.56
N PHE A 102 6.80 16.33 8.32
CA PHE A 102 5.51 16.77 7.79
C PHE A 102 4.32 16.05 8.44
N LEU A 103 4.44 14.76 8.79
CA LEU A 103 3.42 14.05 9.57
C LEU A 103 3.23 14.70 10.94
N PHE A 104 4.31 15.08 11.61
CA PHE A 104 4.26 15.75 12.90
C PHE A 104 3.56 17.10 12.81
N THR A 105 3.99 17.96 11.87
CA THR A 105 3.38 19.28 11.67
C THR A 105 1.90 19.17 11.31
N SER A 106 1.54 18.29 10.38
CA SER A 106 0.15 18.12 9.97
C SER A 106 -0.72 17.53 11.08
N SER A 107 -0.24 16.51 11.80
CA SER A 107 -0.96 15.92 12.94
C SER A 107 -1.18 16.96 14.04
N TYR A 108 -0.18 17.79 14.34
CA TYR A 108 -0.29 18.87 15.32
C TYR A 108 -1.42 19.83 14.98
N PHE A 109 -1.47 20.35 13.75
CA PHE A 109 -2.52 21.29 13.35
C PHE A 109 -3.89 20.63 13.20
N ILE A 110 -3.97 19.37 12.77
CA ILE A 110 -5.22 18.61 12.74
C ILE A 110 -5.77 18.44 14.16
N ILE A 111 -4.93 18.00 15.10
CA ILE A 111 -5.31 17.85 16.51
C ILE A 111 -5.76 19.19 17.06
N TRP A 112 -4.96 20.24 16.88
CA TRP A 112 -5.31 21.60 17.32
C TRP A 112 -6.66 22.07 16.77
N THR A 113 -6.99 21.73 15.52
CA THR A 113 -8.26 22.11 14.89
C THR A 113 -9.48 21.44 15.53
N PHE A 114 -9.34 20.20 16.01
CA PHE A 114 -10.44 19.47 16.66
C PHE A 114 -10.42 19.57 18.19
N TRP A 115 -9.29 19.95 18.78
CA TRP A 115 -9.12 20.05 20.21
C TRP A 115 -9.63 21.39 20.70
N TYR A 116 -10.92 21.46 21.02
CA TYR A 116 -11.49 22.63 21.65
C TYR A 116 -10.83 22.87 23.00
N ARG A 117 -10.42 24.12 23.27
CA ARG A 117 -9.71 24.53 24.49
C ARG A 117 -10.63 24.41 25.71
N ALA A 118 -10.68 23.22 26.29
CA ALA A 118 -11.37 22.96 27.54
C ALA A 118 -10.42 23.24 28.70
N ASP A 119 -10.51 24.40 29.35
CA ASP A 119 -10.00 24.75 30.69
C ASP A 119 -8.55 24.35 31.09
N PHE A 120 -7.70 23.88 30.17
CA PHE A 120 -6.33 23.49 30.45
C PHE A 120 -5.42 24.71 30.60
N ASP A 121 -4.45 24.57 31.50
CA ASP A 121 -3.29 25.48 31.54
C ASP A 121 -2.63 25.55 30.16
N ILE A 122 -2.17 26.74 29.79
CA ILE A 122 -1.64 27.02 28.45
C ILE A 122 -0.45 26.11 28.12
N TYR A 123 0.44 25.85 29.08
CA TYR A 123 1.64 25.02 28.86
C TYR A 123 1.27 23.55 28.74
N LEU A 124 0.34 23.06 29.58
CA LEU A 124 -0.15 21.68 29.49
C LEU A 124 -0.89 21.43 28.18
N TYR A 125 -1.68 22.40 27.72
CA TYR A 125 -2.42 22.32 26.46
C TYR A 125 -1.48 22.11 25.26
N TYR A 126 -0.48 22.98 25.09
CA TYR A 126 0.48 22.84 23.99
C TYR A 126 1.39 21.63 24.16
N GLY A 127 1.80 21.30 25.39
CA GLY A 127 2.59 20.11 25.68
C GLY A 127 1.88 18.82 25.30
N ALA A 128 0.61 18.67 25.64
CA ALA A 128 -0.20 17.50 25.28
C ALA A 128 -0.32 17.34 23.76
N MET A 129 -0.59 18.42 23.02
CA MET A 129 -0.68 18.36 21.56
C MET A 129 0.63 17.91 20.91
N VAL A 130 1.78 18.41 21.39
CA VAL A 130 3.10 17.97 20.90
C VAL A 130 3.30 16.47 21.13
N ILE A 131 3.01 15.98 22.34
CA ILE A 131 3.15 14.56 22.69
C ILE A 131 2.26 13.68 21.81
N VAL A 132 0.98 14.02 21.68
CA VAL A 132 0.03 13.27 20.85
C VAL A 132 0.46 13.28 19.38
N SER A 133 0.96 14.40 18.88
CA SER A 133 1.43 14.52 17.49
C SER A 133 2.68 13.67 17.21
N ILE A 134 3.61 13.59 18.16
CA ILE A 134 4.78 12.69 18.08
C ILE A 134 4.30 11.24 18.01
N PHE A 135 3.40 10.85 18.91
CA PHE A 135 2.88 9.48 18.97
C PHE A 135 2.13 9.10 17.69
N ALA A 136 1.24 9.97 17.20
CA ALA A 136 0.50 9.78 15.96
C ALA A 136 1.45 9.61 14.76
N SER A 137 2.44 10.50 14.63
CA SER A 137 3.42 10.46 13.54
C SER A 137 4.25 9.18 13.56
N PHE A 138 4.68 8.75 14.75
CA PHE A 138 5.40 7.50 14.92
C PHE A 138 4.54 6.28 14.57
N ALA A 139 3.30 6.22 15.07
CA ALA A 139 2.37 5.12 14.81
C ALA A 139 2.06 4.99 13.31
N ILE A 140 1.73 6.09 12.64
CA ILE A 140 1.47 6.12 11.19
C ILE A 140 2.70 5.69 10.39
N SER A 141 3.87 6.22 10.74
CA SER A 141 5.13 5.86 10.06
C SER A 141 5.45 4.36 10.20
N ARG A 142 5.20 3.77 11.37
CA ARG A 142 5.39 2.33 11.60
C ARG A 142 4.38 1.47 10.83
N LEU A 143 3.12 1.92 10.75
CA LEU A 143 2.09 1.25 9.98
C LEU A 143 2.45 1.22 8.48
N LEU A 144 2.84 2.37 7.91
CA LEU A 144 3.24 2.48 6.50
C LEU A 144 4.45 1.60 6.16
N GLN A 145 5.44 1.52 7.05
CA GLN A 145 6.58 0.62 6.86
C GLN A 145 6.16 -0.84 6.85
N SER A 146 5.25 -1.23 7.76
CA SER A 146 4.74 -2.59 7.84
C SER A 146 3.95 -2.97 6.58
N VAL A 147 3.07 -2.09 6.10
CA VAL A 147 2.32 -2.27 4.85
C VAL A 147 3.28 -2.42 3.68
N THR A 148 4.25 -1.52 3.55
CA THR A 148 5.18 -1.57 2.41
C THR A 148 6.04 -2.83 2.39
N LYS A 149 6.51 -3.30 3.56
CA LYS A 149 7.25 -4.58 3.66
C LYS A 149 6.40 -5.78 3.23
N LYS A 150 5.12 -5.79 3.58
CA LYS A 150 4.19 -6.85 3.15
C LYS A 150 3.99 -6.80 1.63
N ILE A 151 3.81 -5.62 1.05
CA ILE A 151 3.69 -5.42 -0.40
C ILE A 151 4.96 -5.90 -1.12
N SER A 152 6.16 -5.54 -0.64
CA SER A 152 7.41 -5.97 -1.28
C SER A 152 7.60 -7.49 -1.21
N LYS A 153 7.23 -8.12 -0.08
CA LYS A 153 7.27 -9.57 0.06
C LYS A 153 6.29 -10.24 -0.92
N LEU A 154 5.06 -9.72 -1.02
CA LEU A 154 4.05 -10.22 -1.94
C LEU A 154 4.52 -10.14 -3.39
N LYS A 155 5.12 -9.00 -3.77
CA LYS A 155 5.73 -8.80 -5.10
C LYS A 155 6.81 -9.85 -5.37
N SER A 156 7.72 -10.08 -4.42
CA SER A 156 8.78 -11.08 -4.57
C SER A 156 8.25 -12.52 -4.72
N ILE A 157 7.11 -12.83 -4.10
CA ILE A 157 6.45 -14.14 -4.22
C ILE A 157 5.80 -14.26 -5.60
N SER A 158 5.05 -13.23 -5.99
CA SER A 158 4.41 -13.15 -7.31
C SER A 158 5.40 -13.32 -8.46
N GLU A 159 6.59 -12.70 -8.36
CA GLU A 159 7.66 -12.84 -9.36
C GLU A 159 8.27 -14.25 -9.43
N LYS A 160 8.26 -15.01 -8.34
CA LYS A 160 8.81 -16.38 -8.28
C LYS A 160 7.84 -17.45 -8.79
N ILE A 161 6.53 -17.20 -8.72
CA ILE A 161 5.48 -18.16 -9.12
C ILE A 161 5.65 -18.66 -10.57
N PRO A 162 5.88 -17.81 -11.59
CA PRO A 162 6.05 -18.29 -12.97
C PRO A 162 7.25 -19.23 -13.17
N ASN A 163 8.33 -19.03 -12.40
CA ASN A 163 9.50 -19.89 -12.46
C ASN A 163 9.20 -21.25 -11.80
N LEU A 164 8.46 -21.24 -10.68
CA LEU A 164 8.02 -22.46 -10.01
C LEU A 164 7.08 -23.30 -10.91
N ASP A 165 6.13 -22.64 -11.57
CA ASP A 165 5.22 -23.23 -12.56
C ASP A 165 5.98 -23.91 -13.71
N LYS A 166 7.03 -23.24 -14.22
CA LYS A 166 7.90 -23.81 -15.26
C LYS A 166 8.66 -25.04 -14.76
N ARG A 167 9.19 -25.01 -13.54
CA ARG A 167 9.94 -26.12 -12.94
C ARG A 167 9.06 -27.35 -12.71
N ILE A 168 7.86 -27.17 -12.17
CA ILE A 168 6.88 -28.26 -12.00
C ILE A 168 6.55 -28.89 -13.35
N LYS A 169 6.32 -28.06 -14.37
CA LYS A 169 6.09 -28.57 -15.72
C LYS A 169 7.26 -29.42 -16.23
N THR A 170 8.50 -28.97 -16.05
CA THR A 170 9.69 -29.74 -16.44
C THR A 170 9.79 -31.06 -15.69
N VAL A 171 9.49 -31.07 -14.39
CA VAL A 171 9.51 -32.30 -13.57
C VAL A 171 8.44 -33.29 -14.05
N ASN A 172 7.21 -32.83 -14.30
CA ASN A 172 6.14 -33.68 -14.85
C ASN A 172 6.47 -34.17 -16.27
N ASP A 173 7.07 -33.33 -17.11
CA ASP A 173 7.52 -33.73 -18.45
C ASP A 173 8.59 -34.84 -18.36
N ILE A 174 9.50 -34.79 -17.37
CA ILE A 174 10.50 -35.84 -17.10
C ILE A 174 9.84 -37.13 -16.59
N ALA A 175 8.90 -37.03 -15.64
CA ALA A 175 8.17 -38.20 -15.13
C ALA A 175 7.40 -38.92 -16.25
N SER A 176 6.84 -38.16 -17.20
CA SER A 176 6.08 -38.71 -18.33
C SER A 176 6.92 -39.53 -19.31
N ILE A 177 8.25 -39.35 -19.33
CA ILE A 177 9.18 -40.10 -20.18
C ILE A 177 9.94 -41.19 -19.43
N MET A 178 9.73 -41.34 -18.12
CA MET A 178 10.35 -42.43 -17.36
C MET A 178 9.72 -43.78 -17.75
N PRO A 179 10.56 -44.81 -17.98
CA PRO A 179 10.08 -46.14 -18.37
C PRO A 179 9.39 -46.84 -17.18
N ASP A 180 8.37 -47.63 -17.50
CA ASP A 180 7.51 -48.33 -16.52
C ASP A 180 8.00 -49.75 -16.20
N ASP A 181 9.16 -50.16 -16.71
CA ASP A 181 9.70 -51.52 -16.64
C ASP A 181 10.56 -51.79 -15.40
N ASN A 182 10.81 -50.77 -14.58
CA ASN A 182 11.56 -50.87 -13.34
C ASN A 182 10.68 -50.47 -12.14
N ASP A 183 10.40 -51.43 -11.25
CA ASP A 183 9.54 -51.26 -10.08
C ASP A 183 9.94 -50.07 -9.18
N ASP A 184 11.24 -49.79 -9.06
CA ASP A 184 11.74 -48.63 -8.32
C ASP A 184 11.35 -47.32 -9.02
N LEU A 185 11.45 -47.27 -10.35
CA LEU A 185 11.10 -46.08 -11.15
C LEU A 185 9.59 -45.80 -11.15
N VAL A 186 8.75 -46.83 -11.13
CA VAL A 186 7.28 -46.69 -11.04
C VAL A 186 6.87 -45.97 -9.75
N THR A 187 7.50 -46.34 -8.62
CA THR A 187 7.23 -45.70 -7.32
C THR A 187 7.67 -44.24 -7.31
N TYR A 188 8.85 -43.94 -7.86
CA TYR A 188 9.33 -42.56 -7.99
C TYR A 188 8.43 -41.73 -8.92
N LYS A 189 8.01 -42.27 -10.06
CA LYS A 189 7.11 -41.61 -11.03
C LYS A 189 5.78 -41.24 -10.38
N ALA A 190 5.15 -42.19 -9.68
CA ALA A 190 3.90 -41.94 -8.95
C ALA A 190 4.05 -40.84 -7.88
N MET A 191 5.16 -40.85 -7.12
CA MET A 191 5.43 -39.81 -6.12
C MET A 191 5.62 -38.43 -6.76
N VAL A 192 6.31 -38.36 -7.90
CA VAL A 192 6.53 -37.12 -8.65
C VAL A 192 5.23 -36.58 -9.21
N ASP A 193 4.38 -37.43 -9.79
CA ASP A 193 3.09 -37.01 -10.37
C ASP A 193 2.15 -36.45 -9.30
N VAL A 194 1.96 -37.17 -8.18
CA VAL A 194 1.13 -36.70 -7.05
C VAL A 194 1.66 -35.38 -6.48
N THR A 195 2.98 -35.27 -6.32
CA THR A 195 3.61 -34.04 -5.81
C THR A 195 3.47 -32.88 -6.80
N GLY A 196 3.65 -33.14 -8.08
CA GLY A 196 3.52 -32.17 -9.16
C GLY A 196 2.11 -31.61 -9.26
N ASP A 197 1.10 -32.47 -9.17
CA ASP A 197 -0.31 -32.06 -9.21
C ASP A 197 -0.72 -31.26 -7.97
N ASN A 198 -0.34 -31.70 -6.76
CA ASN A 198 -0.57 -30.92 -5.52
C ASN A 198 0.10 -29.54 -5.57
N LEU A 199 1.33 -29.46 -6.08
CA LEU A 199 2.03 -28.18 -6.24
C LEU A 199 1.37 -27.28 -7.28
N LYS A 200 0.88 -27.86 -8.38
CA LYS A 200 0.17 -27.12 -9.44
C LYS A 200 -1.17 -26.59 -8.94
N GLU A 201 -1.90 -27.36 -8.15
CA GLU A 201 -3.12 -26.93 -7.47
C GLU A 201 -2.82 -25.78 -6.49
N THR A 202 -1.85 -25.96 -5.59
CA THR A 202 -1.43 -24.92 -4.64
C THR A 202 -1.00 -23.63 -5.35
N ILE A 203 -0.24 -23.73 -6.45
CA ILE A 203 0.13 -22.56 -7.26
C ILE A 203 -1.10 -21.93 -7.90
N THR A 204 -2.08 -22.72 -8.34
CA THR A 204 -3.32 -22.21 -8.94
C THR A 204 -4.18 -21.50 -7.90
N GLU A 205 -4.24 -21.99 -6.67
CA GLU A 205 -4.90 -21.33 -5.54
C GLU A 205 -4.18 -20.03 -5.15
N ILE A 206 -2.86 -20.04 -4.96
CA ILE A 206 -2.08 -18.82 -4.68
C ILE A 206 -2.25 -17.81 -5.82
N LYS A 207 -2.27 -18.27 -7.08
CA LYS A 207 -2.55 -17.44 -8.25
C LYS A 207 -3.96 -16.86 -8.22
N LYS A 208 -4.95 -17.59 -7.72
CA LYS A 208 -6.32 -17.12 -7.56
C LYS A 208 -6.41 -16.07 -6.45
N ASP A 209 -5.73 -16.26 -5.33
CA ASP A 209 -5.74 -15.35 -4.18
C ASP A 209 -4.93 -14.06 -4.38
N LEU A 210 -3.93 -14.11 -5.27
CA LEU A 210 -3.17 -12.92 -5.68
C LEU A 210 -3.90 -12.04 -6.71
N ASN A 211 -4.98 -12.54 -7.31
CA ASN A 211 -5.78 -11.88 -8.35
C ASN A 211 -7.09 -11.35 -7.79
#